data_AF-A0A9W9VXC8-F1
#
_entry.id   AF-A0A9W9VXC8-F1
#
_cell.length_a   1.000
_cell.length_b   1.000
_cell.length_c   1.000
_cell.angle_alpha   90.00
_cell.angle_beta   90.00
_cell.angle_gamma   90.00
#
_symmetry.space_group_name_H-M   'P 1'
#
loop_
_entity.id
_entity.type
_entity.pdbx_description
1 polymer ?
#
loop_
_entity_poly.entity_id
_entity_poly.type
_entity_poly.pdbx_seq_one_letter_code
_entity_poly.pdbx_strand_id
1 'polypeptide(L)'
;MGIPMDDNIHTPTVASGPTSGGAPYDASKLSMPELMQEKERIEEELTALSSVLKTHNVSMTSTLTTFDGYPRDDIDIAQVRTTRVRMIRLQNDHKEVMKYLEKGLHAHFAQLQNAQGVATTNGSSVPSGVPAPVAATTPTSIADAGTLGTPFAKVNSVEPNSPAAQAGLKAGDTIRSFGDANWLNHERLTKVAEAVQQNEGRAVSVKVVRKNESGSGTSSLDLQLTPRRNWGGRGLLGCHLVPL
;
A
#
# COMPACT_ATOMS: atom_id res chain seq x y z
N MET A 1 10.92 46.29 -51.58
CA MET A 1 11.11 46.38 -50.12
C MET A 1 10.28 45.27 -49.49
N GLY A 2 10.81 44.04 -49.51
CA GLY A 2 10.14 42.87 -48.93
C GLY A 2 10.47 42.80 -47.46
N ILE A 3 9.43 42.78 -46.62
CA ILE A 3 9.56 42.61 -45.18
C ILE A 3 9.91 41.12 -44.95
N PRO A 4 11.02 40.78 -44.29
CA PRO A 4 11.28 39.39 -43.93
C PRO A 4 10.23 38.96 -42.91
N MET A 5 9.52 37.87 -43.20
CA MET A 5 8.64 37.22 -42.22
C MET A 5 9.55 36.47 -41.23
N ASP A 6 9.52 36.89 -39.98
CA ASP A 6 10.17 36.15 -38.90
C ASP A 6 9.46 34.80 -38.72
N ASP A 7 10.16 33.72 -39.08
CA ASP A 7 9.79 32.32 -38.84
C ASP A 7 9.87 31.99 -37.34
N ASN A 8 9.10 32.70 -36.51
CA ASN A 8 8.93 32.36 -35.10
C ASN A 8 7.67 31.51 -34.91
N ILE A 9 7.59 30.40 -35.65
CA ILE A 9 6.65 29.32 -35.35
C ILE A 9 7.25 28.55 -34.18
N HIS A 10 6.72 28.79 -32.99
CA HIS A 10 6.94 27.96 -31.81
C HIS A 10 6.47 26.53 -32.09
N THR A 11 7.34 25.71 -32.67
CA THR A 11 7.18 24.26 -32.69
C THR A 11 7.84 23.71 -31.44
N PRO A 12 7.08 23.28 -30.41
CA PRO A 12 7.68 22.55 -29.32
C PRO A 12 8.25 21.25 -29.90
N THR A 13 9.58 21.14 -29.93
CA THR A 13 10.29 19.90 -30.22
C THR A 13 10.12 19.00 -29.00
N VAL A 14 8.95 18.37 -28.91
CA VAL A 14 8.76 17.21 -28.06
C VAL A 14 9.28 16.03 -28.86
N ALA A 15 10.24 15.28 -28.32
CA ALA A 15 10.63 14.00 -28.88
C ALA A 15 9.34 13.19 -29.11
N SER A 16 9.05 12.87 -30.36
CA SER A 16 7.85 12.12 -30.71
C SER A 16 7.96 10.75 -30.05
N GLY A 17 7.34 10.61 -28.88
CA GLY A 17 7.02 9.31 -28.31
C GLY A 17 6.19 8.52 -29.32
N PRO A 18 6.18 7.17 -29.23
CA PRO A 18 5.51 6.33 -30.21
C PRO A 18 4.10 6.84 -30.47
N THR A 19 3.79 7.06 -31.74
CA THR A 19 2.48 7.51 -32.20
C THR A 19 1.40 6.65 -31.54
N SER A 20 0.47 7.27 -30.80
CA SER A 20 -0.67 6.58 -30.16
C SER A 20 -1.74 6.15 -31.18
N GLY A 21 -1.31 5.63 -32.33
CA GLY A 21 -2.13 4.98 -33.35
C GLY A 21 -1.97 3.45 -33.34
N GLY A 22 -1.56 2.88 -32.21
CA GLY A 22 -1.43 1.43 -32.03
C GLY A 22 -2.80 0.76 -31.84
N ALA A 23 -2.91 -0.47 -32.34
CA ALA A 23 -4.04 -1.37 -32.12
C ALA A 23 -4.47 -1.43 -30.64
N PRO A 24 -5.76 -1.70 -30.33
CA PRO A 24 -6.23 -1.80 -28.95
C PRO A 24 -5.31 -2.72 -28.14
N TYR A 25 -4.67 -2.14 -27.14
CA TYR A 25 -3.69 -2.81 -26.30
C TYR A 25 -4.41 -3.70 -25.30
N ASP A 26 -4.38 -5.02 -25.51
CA ASP A 26 -4.98 -5.98 -24.59
C ASP A 26 -4.01 -6.30 -23.44
N ALA A 27 -4.11 -5.55 -22.34
CA ALA A 27 -3.33 -5.78 -21.12
C ALA A 27 -3.53 -7.19 -20.50
N SER A 28 -4.57 -7.92 -20.92
CA SER A 28 -4.87 -9.27 -20.43
C SER A 28 -3.94 -10.38 -20.95
N LYS A 29 -3.26 -10.15 -22.08
CA LYS A 29 -2.40 -11.15 -22.74
C LYS A 29 -0.93 -11.05 -22.33
N LEU A 30 -0.60 -10.02 -21.57
CA LEU A 30 0.76 -9.63 -21.26
C LEU A 30 1.34 -10.42 -20.08
N SER A 31 2.64 -10.70 -20.13
CA SER A 31 3.33 -11.35 -19.02
C SER A 31 3.55 -10.39 -17.84
N MET A 32 3.74 -10.92 -16.62
CA MET A 32 3.98 -10.10 -15.43
C MET A 32 5.11 -9.05 -15.57
N PRO A 33 6.32 -9.39 -16.09
CA PRO A 33 7.37 -8.38 -16.28
C PRO A 33 6.99 -7.33 -17.34
N GLU A 34 6.23 -7.73 -18.34
CA GLU A 34 5.77 -6.84 -19.41
C GLU A 34 4.71 -5.86 -18.89
N LEU A 35 3.80 -6.29 -18.00
CA LEU A 35 2.87 -5.41 -17.30
C LEU A 35 3.59 -4.37 -16.44
N MET A 36 4.71 -4.74 -15.82
CA MET A 36 5.51 -3.83 -15.01
C MET A 36 6.22 -2.78 -15.87
N GLN A 37 6.78 -3.20 -17.01
CA GLN A 37 7.36 -2.29 -17.99
C GLN A 37 6.32 -1.34 -18.59
N GLU A 38 5.13 -1.84 -18.89
CA GLU A 38 4.04 -1.03 -19.43
C GLU A 38 3.56 0.00 -18.40
N LYS A 39 3.47 -0.39 -17.12
CA LYS A 39 3.18 0.53 -16.02
C LYS A 39 4.19 1.67 -15.95
N GLU A 40 5.49 1.37 -16.01
CA GLU A 40 6.55 2.38 -16.03
C GLU A 40 6.44 3.30 -17.25
N ARG A 41 6.21 2.75 -18.44
CA ARG A 41 5.99 3.52 -19.68
C ARG A 41 4.84 4.52 -19.54
N ILE A 42 3.71 4.07 -18.98
CA ILE A 42 2.53 4.92 -18.78
C ILE A 42 2.83 6.01 -17.73
N GLU A 43 3.51 5.67 -16.64
CA GLU A 43 3.90 6.64 -15.60
C GLU A 43 4.83 7.73 -16.15
N GLU A 44 5.82 7.36 -16.96
CA GLU A 44 6.70 8.31 -17.64
C GLU A 44 5.90 9.26 -18.55
N GLU A 45 5.00 8.72 -19.38
CA GLU A 45 4.17 9.56 -20.27
C GLU A 45 3.24 10.48 -19.47
N LEU A 46 2.64 10.00 -18.37
CA LEU A 46 1.84 10.83 -17.47
C LEU A 46 2.67 11.95 -16.84
N THR A 47 3.91 11.67 -16.40
CA THR A 47 4.78 12.71 -15.84
C THR A 47 5.13 13.77 -16.87
N ALA A 48 5.43 13.38 -18.11
CA ALA A 48 5.72 14.30 -19.20
C ALA A 48 4.52 15.21 -19.51
N LEU A 49 3.31 14.64 -19.67
CA LEU A 49 2.09 15.42 -19.91
C LEU A 49 1.73 16.32 -18.71
N SER A 50 1.99 15.85 -17.49
CA SER A 50 1.79 16.68 -16.29
C SER A 50 2.72 17.90 -16.27
N SER A 51 3.95 17.75 -16.79
CA SER A 51 4.89 18.86 -16.92
C SER A 51 4.38 19.90 -17.93
N VAL A 52 3.82 19.46 -19.04
CA VAL A 52 3.21 20.36 -20.05
C VAL A 52 2.10 21.19 -19.42
N LEU A 53 1.21 20.57 -18.64
CA LEU A 53 0.13 21.29 -17.95
C LEU A 53 0.66 22.30 -16.91
N LYS A 54 1.73 21.94 -16.19
CA LYS A 54 2.40 22.84 -15.23
C LYS A 54 2.98 24.08 -15.90
N THR A 55 3.56 23.95 -17.09
CA THR A 55 4.09 25.09 -17.88
C THR A 55 2.99 26.09 -18.23
N HIS A 56 1.76 25.63 -18.46
CA HIS A 56 0.60 26.49 -18.68
C HIS A 56 -0.09 26.95 -17.39
N ASN A 57 0.47 26.65 -16.21
CA ASN A 57 -0.11 26.96 -14.90
C ASN A 57 -1.54 26.41 -14.71
N VAL A 58 -1.85 25.29 -15.37
CA VAL A 58 -3.20 24.72 -15.43
C VAL A 58 -3.17 23.29 -14.91
N SER A 59 -4.19 22.89 -14.14
CA SER A 59 -4.35 21.52 -13.66
C SER A 59 -5.30 20.71 -14.55
N MET A 60 -5.57 19.46 -14.20
CA MET A 60 -6.54 18.61 -14.91
C MET A 60 -7.98 19.15 -14.84
N THR A 61 -8.31 19.86 -13.77
CA THR A 61 -9.69 20.28 -13.44
C THR A 61 -9.91 21.79 -13.57
N SER A 62 -8.86 22.57 -13.84
CA SER A 62 -8.96 24.02 -13.95
C SER A 62 -9.87 24.46 -15.10
N THR A 63 -10.57 25.58 -14.93
CA THR A 63 -11.41 26.18 -15.97
C THR A 63 -10.56 26.67 -17.16
N LEU A 64 -11.11 26.53 -18.36
CA LEU A 64 -10.49 26.97 -19.63
C LEU A 64 -11.13 28.27 -20.15
N THR A 65 -12.07 28.81 -19.39
CA THR A 65 -12.81 30.03 -19.72
C THR A 65 -12.65 31.05 -18.60
N THR A 66 -12.73 32.30 -18.97
CA THR A 66 -12.80 33.44 -18.07
C THR A 66 -14.21 33.53 -17.44
N PHE A 67 -14.39 34.41 -16.45
CA PHE A 67 -15.66 34.60 -15.72
C PHE A 67 -16.84 35.01 -16.63
N ASP A 68 -16.56 35.65 -17.75
CA ASP A 68 -17.53 36.05 -18.78
C ASP A 68 -17.94 34.89 -19.72
N GLY A 69 -17.30 33.72 -19.59
CA GLY A 69 -17.55 32.55 -20.44
C GLY A 69 -16.74 32.53 -21.74
N TYR A 70 -15.81 33.46 -21.95
CA TYR A 70 -14.94 33.47 -23.13
C TYR A 70 -13.70 32.59 -22.92
N PRO A 71 -13.13 31.97 -23.98
CA PRO A 71 -11.83 31.30 -23.92
C PRO A 71 -10.73 32.17 -23.30
N ARG A 72 -9.94 31.60 -22.40
CA ARG A 72 -8.75 32.27 -21.84
C ARG A 72 -7.71 32.53 -22.93
N ASP A 73 -7.13 33.72 -22.91
CA ASP A 73 -6.12 34.21 -23.86
C ASP A 73 -4.68 33.91 -23.43
N ASP A 74 -4.46 33.68 -22.13
CA ASP A 74 -3.17 33.37 -21.52
C ASP A 74 -2.69 31.92 -21.75
N ILE A 75 -3.54 31.04 -22.28
CA ILE A 75 -3.29 29.60 -22.38
C ILE A 75 -3.68 29.06 -23.76
N ASP A 76 -2.87 28.14 -24.31
CA ASP A 76 -3.28 27.35 -25.47
C ASP A 76 -4.30 26.27 -25.06
N ILE A 77 -5.58 26.61 -25.23
CA ILE A 77 -6.72 25.75 -24.89
C ILE A 77 -6.72 24.46 -25.70
N ALA A 78 -6.25 24.48 -26.96
CA ALA A 78 -6.24 23.30 -27.81
C ALA A 78 -5.21 22.28 -27.33
N GLN A 79 -3.99 22.74 -27.01
CA GLN A 79 -2.94 21.94 -26.38
C GLN A 79 -3.41 21.38 -25.03
N VAL A 80 -3.95 22.22 -24.15
CA VAL A 80 -4.41 21.78 -22.82
C VAL A 80 -5.51 20.74 -22.94
N ARG A 81 -6.50 20.95 -23.81
CA ARG A 81 -7.61 20.00 -24.00
C ARG A 81 -7.10 18.65 -24.50
N THR A 82 -6.20 18.65 -25.48
CA THR A 82 -5.61 17.43 -26.04
C THR A 82 -4.77 16.69 -25.01
N THR A 83 -3.94 17.43 -24.26
CA THR A 83 -3.10 16.89 -23.18
C THR A 83 -3.95 16.26 -22.08
N ARG A 84 -5.03 16.93 -21.65
CA ARG A 84 -5.98 16.37 -20.67
C ARG A 84 -6.64 15.10 -21.20
N VAL A 85 -7.15 15.09 -22.42
CA VAL A 85 -7.78 13.89 -23.00
C VAL A 85 -6.80 12.72 -23.04
N ARG A 86 -5.54 12.96 -23.38
CA ARG A 86 -4.49 11.94 -23.38
C ARG A 86 -4.20 11.41 -21.98
N MET A 87 -4.04 12.31 -21.00
CA MET A 87 -3.86 11.92 -19.60
C MET A 87 -5.01 11.07 -19.07
N ILE A 88 -6.27 11.37 -19.39
CA ILE A 88 -7.43 10.56 -18.94
C ILE A 88 -7.33 9.14 -19.49
N ARG A 89 -6.99 8.99 -20.78
CA ARG A 89 -6.83 7.67 -21.41
C ARG A 89 -5.74 6.87 -20.71
N LEU A 90 -4.56 7.46 -20.56
CA LEU A 90 -3.44 6.82 -19.88
C LEU A 90 -3.73 6.48 -18.41
N GLN A 91 -4.48 7.32 -17.69
CA GLN A 91 -4.90 7.01 -16.32
C GLN A 91 -5.84 5.80 -16.24
N ASN A 92 -6.76 5.67 -17.20
CA ASN A 92 -7.64 4.51 -17.30
C ASN A 92 -6.84 3.26 -17.68
N ASP A 93 -5.90 3.38 -18.61
CA ASP A 93 -5.03 2.27 -19.04
C ASP A 93 -4.14 1.80 -17.88
N HIS A 94 -3.53 2.74 -17.13
CA HIS A 94 -2.77 2.44 -15.93
C HIS A 94 -3.60 1.68 -14.89
N LYS A 95 -4.87 2.07 -14.70
CA LYS A 95 -5.79 1.39 -13.79
C LYS A 95 -6.05 -0.05 -14.23
N GLU A 96 -6.22 -0.30 -15.54
CA GLU A 96 -6.37 -1.65 -16.07
C GLU A 96 -5.07 -2.47 -15.89
N VAL A 97 -3.90 -1.92 -16.20
CA VAL A 97 -2.60 -2.59 -16.00
C VAL A 97 -2.40 -2.99 -14.54
N MET A 98 -2.67 -2.07 -13.59
CA MET A 98 -2.54 -2.35 -12.15
C MET A 98 -3.49 -3.46 -11.69
N LYS A 99 -4.71 -3.54 -12.24
CA LYS A 99 -5.66 -4.61 -11.96
C LYS A 99 -5.16 -5.98 -12.43
N TYR A 100 -4.55 -6.07 -13.60
CA TYR A 100 -3.95 -7.33 -14.07
C TYR A 100 -2.70 -7.72 -13.27
N LEU A 101 -1.90 -6.73 -12.87
CA LEU A 101 -0.73 -6.94 -12.03
C LEU A 101 -1.12 -7.46 -10.64
N GLU A 102 -2.15 -6.89 -10.01
CA GLU A 102 -2.72 -7.39 -8.75
C GLU A 102 -3.19 -8.84 -8.89
N LYS A 103 -3.94 -9.16 -9.95
CA LYS A 103 -4.43 -10.53 -10.20
C LYS A 103 -3.29 -11.53 -10.30
N GLY A 104 -2.24 -11.21 -11.07
CA GLY A 104 -1.11 -12.12 -11.23
C GLY A 104 -0.24 -12.22 -9.97
N LEU A 105 -0.15 -11.16 -9.17
CA LEU A 105 0.53 -11.19 -7.88
C LEU A 105 -0.19 -12.11 -6.89
N HIS A 106 -1.52 -12.02 -6.79
CA HIS A 106 -2.33 -12.93 -6.00
C HIS A 106 -2.19 -14.39 -6.46
N ALA A 107 -2.19 -14.64 -7.77
CA ALA A 107 -1.99 -15.98 -8.31
C ALA A 107 -0.62 -16.57 -7.91
N HIS A 108 0.44 -15.77 -7.97
CA HIS A 108 1.79 -16.19 -7.55
C HIS A 108 1.86 -16.52 -6.06
N PHE A 109 1.28 -15.70 -5.18
CA PHE A 109 1.24 -15.99 -3.75
C PHE A 109 0.37 -17.20 -3.41
N ALA A 110 -0.77 -17.37 -4.08
CA ALA A 110 -1.62 -18.55 -3.92
C ALA A 110 -0.88 -19.83 -4.33
N GLN A 111 -0.09 -19.78 -5.41
CA GLN A 111 0.74 -20.91 -5.85
C GLN A 111 1.84 -21.25 -4.83
N LEU A 112 2.50 -20.26 -4.26
CA LEU A 112 3.50 -20.46 -3.19
C LEU A 112 2.87 -21.07 -1.93
N GLN A 113 1.69 -20.60 -1.54
CA GLN A 113 0.97 -21.14 -0.39
C GLN A 113 0.51 -22.59 -0.64
N ASN A 114 0.05 -22.90 -1.85
CA ASN A 114 -0.32 -24.27 -2.21
C ASN A 114 0.91 -25.20 -2.30
N ALA A 115 2.04 -24.70 -2.82
CA ALA A 115 3.30 -25.45 -2.86
C ALA A 115 3.87 -25.73 -1.45
N GLN A 116 3.70 -24.79 -0.51
CA GLN A 116 4.09 -24.98 0.89
C GLN A 116 3.07 -25.81 1.68
N GLY A 117 1.80 -25.85 1.25
CA GLY A 117 0.72 -26.65 1.84
C GLY A 117 0.81 -28.16 1.59
N VAL A 118 1.68 -28.62 0.67
CA VAL A 118 1.87 -30.06 0.39
C VAL A 118 2.81 -30.74 1.41
N ALA A 119 3.45 -30.00 2.33
CA ALA A 119 4.33 -30.56 3.36
C ALA A 119 3.67 -30.83 4.73
N THR A 120 2.35 -30.58 4.90
CA THR A 120 1.67 -30.79 6.19
C THR A 120 0.37 -31.59 6.05
N THR A 121 0.54 -32.92 6.14
CA THR A 121 -0.32 -33.91 6.80
C THR A 121 -1.76 -34.15 6.32
N ASN A 122 -1.98 -35.38 5.85
CA ASN A 122 -2.95 -36.36 6.37
C ASN A 122 -4.01 -35.82 7.35
N GLY A 123 -5.28 -35.93 6.93
CA GLY A 123 -6.38 -36.33 7.81
C GLY A 123 -7.26 -35.19 8.36
N SER A 124 -8.29 -34.80 7.60
CA SER A 124 -9.71 -34.96 8.00
C SER A 124 -10.65 -34.37 6.94
N SER A 125 -11.51 -35.21 6.40
CA SER A 125 -12.60 -34.93 5.45
C SER A 125 -13.79 -34.25 6.11
N VAL A 126 -14.57 -33.44 5.35
CA VAL A 126 -16.04 -33.53 5.12
C VAL A 126 -16.47 -32.42 4.10
N PRO A 127 -17.49 -32.65 3.22
CA PRO A 127 -17.63 -31.97 1.92
C PRO A 127 -18.73 -30.89 1.84
N SER A 128 -18.78 -30.25 0.65
CA SER A 128 -19.60 -29.12 0.18
C SER A 128 -21.13 -29.21 0.29
N GLY A 129 -21.77 -28.04 0.49
CA GLY A 129 -23.17 -27.74 0.17
C GLY A 129 -23.58 -26.29 0.54
N VAL A 130 -24.04 -25.50 -0.44
CA VAL A 130 -24.56 -24.09 -0.34
C VAL A 130 -26.08 -24.14 -0.68
N PRO A 131 -27.00 -23.16 -0.40
CA PRO A 131 -26.81 -21.72 -0.09
C PRO A 131 -27.77 -21.01 0.94
N ALA A 132 -27.29 -19.89 1.54
CA ALA A 132 -27.94 -18.62 2.01
C ALA A 132 -29.31 -18.60 2.78
N PRO A 133 -29.74 -17.48 3.43
CA PRO A 133 -29.06 -16.35 4.11
C PRO A 133 -29.66 -16.04 5.52
N VAL A 134 -28.88 -15.86 6.60
CA VAL A 134 -29.32 -15.09 7.79
C VAL A 134 -28.15 -14.69 8.70
N ALA A 135 -28.11 -13.40 9.02
CA ALA A 135 -27.57 -12.73 10.21
C ALA A 135 -26.60 -13.50 11.14
N ALA A 136 -25.34 -13.05 11.18
CA ALA A 136 -24.63 -12.75 12.43
C ALA A 136 -23.28 -12.11 12.11
N THR A 137 -23.19 -10.81 12.39
CA THR A 137 -21.97 -10.01 12.39
C THR A 137 -20.99 -10.59 13.42
N THR A 138 -20.06 -11.41 12.96
CA THR A 138 -18.83 -11.76 13.67
C THR A 138 -17.69 -11.11 12.88
N PRO A 139 -16.87 -10.22 13.46
CA PRO A 139 -15.67 -9.76 12.78
C PRO A 139 -14.65 -10.89 12.85
N THR A 140 -14.76 -11.83 11.91
CA THR A 140 -13.73 -12.83 11.66
C THR A 140 -12.48 -12.07 11.26
N SER A 141 -11.51 -12.08 12.17
CA SER A 141 -10.19 -11.52 12.00
C SER A 141 -9.63 -11.99 10.67
N ILE A 142 -9.53 -11.04 9.74
CA ILE A 142 -8.71 -11.14 8.55
C ILE A 142 -7.28 -11.08 9.09
N ALA A 143 -6.81 -12.21 9.61
CA ALA A 143 -5.45 -12.37 10.06
C ALA A 143 -4.57 -12.31 8.81
N ASP A 144 -4.19 -11.08 8.53
CA ASP A 144 -3.06 -10.64 7.74
C ASP A 144 -1.87 -11.60 7.95
N ALA A 145 -1.80 -12.59 7.08
CA ALA A 145 -0.69 -13.51 6.91
C ALA A 145 0.35 -12.95 5.92
N GLY A 146 0.24 -11.67 5.52
CA GLY A 146 1.06 -11.04 4.49
C GLY A 146 2.23 -10.17 5.00
N THR A 147 2.22 -9.72 6.25
CA THR A 147 3.27 -8.84 6.80
C THR A 147 4.35 -9.62 7.59
N LEU A 148 4.84 -10.71 6.99
CA LEU A 148 6.12 -11.30 7.39
C LEU A 148 7.25 -10.39 6.88
N GLY A 149 8.06 -9.82 7.76
CA GLY A 149 9.26 -9.12 7.27
C GLY A 149 10.26 -8.72 8.34
N THR A 150 10.03 -7.58 8.98
CA THR A 150 11.12 -6.89 9.69
C THR A 150 10.69 -6.53 11.09
N PRO A 151 11.42 -6.96 12.14
CA PRO A 151 11.18 -6.43 13.47
C PRO A 151 11.48 -4.93 13.50
N PHE A 152 10.63 -4.15 14.17
CA PHE A 152 10.80 -2.68 14.26
C PHE A 152 11.06 -2.17 15.67
N ALA A 153 10.78 -2.98 16.69
CA ALA A 153 10.99 -2.61 18.08
C ALA A 153 11.51 -3.79 18.89
N LYS A 154 12.25 -3.48 19.95
CA LYS A 154 12.72 -4.42 20.96
C LYS A 154 12.14 -4.08 22.31
N VAL A 155 11.75 -5.10 23.06
CA VAL A 155 11.32 -4.96 24.45
C VAL A 155 12.54 -4.88 25.34
N ASN A 156 12.71 -3.76 26.06
CA ASN A 156 13.83 -3.57 26.99
C ASN A 156 13.49 -4.12 28.38
N SER A 157 12.33 -3.75 28.92
CA SER A 157 11.84 -4.21 30.23
C SER A 157 10.33 -4.39 30.22
N VAL A 158 9.84 -5.28 31.08
CA VAL A 158 8.42 -5.56 31.30
C VAL A 158 8.18 -5.57 32.81
N GLU A 159 7.21 -4.79 33.28
CA GLU A 159 6.86 -4.72 34.70
C GLU A 159 6.07 -5.96 35.14
N PRO A 160 6.34 -6.52 36.34
CA PRO A 160 5.55 -7.62 36.87
C PRO A 160 4.10 -7.18 37.12
N ASN A 161 3.15 -8.10 36.92
CA ASN A 161 1.69 -7.84 37.00
C ASN A 161 1.13 -6.83 35.98
N SER A 162 1.94 -6.39 35.02
CA SER A 162 1.49 -5.55 33.92
C SER A 162 0.69 -6.36 32.88
N PRO A 163 -0.14 -5.70 32.06
CA PRO A 163 -0.80 -6.35 30.92
C PRO A 163 0.19 -7.01 29.97
N ALA A 164 1.38 -6.42 29.81
CA ALA A 164 2.46 -7.01 29.02
C ALA A 164 2.98 -8.33 29.59
N ALA A 165 3.17 -8.40 30.90
CA ALA A 165 3.58 -9.63 31.58
C ALA A 165 2.47 -10.70 31.51
N GLN A 166 1.20 -10.31 31.71
CA GLN A 166 0.05 -11.22 31.63
C GLN A 166 -0.13 -11.82 30.23
N ALA A 167 0.16 -11.05 29.19
CA ALA A 167 0.17 -11.51 27.81
C ALA A 167 1.38 -12.40 27.47
N GLY A 168 2.37 -12.53 28.37
CA GLY A 168 3.56 -13.36 28.16
C GLY A 168 4.71 -12.68 27.40
N LEU A 169 4.69 -11.35 27.29
CA LEU A 169 5.80 -10.57 26.73
C LEU A 169 7.01 -10.60 27.68
N LYS A 170 8.21 -10.79 27.12
CA LYS A 170 9.46 -10.83 27.90
C LYS A 170 10.45 -9.77 27.42
N ALA A 171 11.33 -9.36 28.31
CA ALA A 171 12.48 -8.53 27.96
C ALA A 171 13.35 -9.27 26.92
N GLY A 172 13.79 -8.55 25.88
CA GLY A 172 14.54 -9.11 24.76
C GLY A 172 13.68 -9.60 23.59
N ASP A 173 12.36 -9.65 23.73
CA ASP A 173 11.46 -9.96 22.61
C ASP A 173 11.52 -8.87 21.55
N THR A 174 11.44 -9.28 20.28
CA THR A 174 11.48 -8.37 19.15
C THR A 174 10.13 -8.32 18.45
N ILE A 175 9.53 -7.15 18.35
CA ILE A 175 8.17 -6.96 17.82
C ILE A 175 8.22 -6.82 16.30
N ARG A 176 7.44 -7.65 15.61
CA ARG A 176 7.22 -7.59 14.17
C ARG A 176 5.98 -6.79 13.80
N SER A 177 4.89 -7.00 14.54
CA SER A 177 3.64 -6.27 14.35
C SER A 177 2.96 -6.01 15.69
N PHE A 178 2.27 -4.89 15.80
CA PHE A 178 1.50 -4.50 16.97
C PHE A 178 0.15 -3.93 16.52
N GLY A 179 -0.90 -4.75 16.55
CA GLY A 179 -2.20 -4.41 15.98
C GLY A 179 -2.04 -3.98 14.53
N ASP A 180 -2.38 -2.72 14.25
CA ASP A 180 -2.27 -2.11 12.92
C ASP A 180 -0.88 -1.52 12.61
N ALA A 181 0.02 -1.47 13.60
CA ALA A 181 1.36 -0.91 13.46
C ALA A 181 2.39 -1.97 13.03
N ASN A 182 3.10 -1.68 11.93
CA ASN A 182 4.14 -2.53 11.31
C ASN A 182 5.41 -1.73 11.02
N TRP A 183 6.49 -2.39 10.56
CA TRP A 183 7.76 -1.75 10.16
C TRP A 183 7.61 -0.56 9.20
N LEU A 184 6.59 -0.56 8.33
CA LEU A 184 6.34 0.53 7.38
C LEU A 184 5.59 1.72 8.01
N ASN A 185 4.86 1.50 9.10
CA ASN A 185 3.85 2.42 9.62
C ASN A 185 3.97 2.65 11.14
N HIS A 186 5.12 2.39 11.76
CA HIS A 186 5.25 2.56 13.21
C HIS A 186 5.52 4.02 13.63
N GLU A 187 5.91 4.91 12.70
CA GLU A 187 6.19 6.34 12.95
C GLU A 187 6.96 6.58 14.27
N ARG A 188 8.14 5.96 14.42
CA ARG A 188 8.95 5.99 15.67
C ARG A 188 8.18 5.53 16.93
N LEU A 189 7.33 4.51 16.80
CA LEU A 189 6.46 3.94 17.85
C LEU A 189 5.25 4.80 18.23
N THR A 190 5.02 5.94 17.57
CA THR A 190 3.87 6.80 17.84
C THR A 190 2.55 6.08 17.55
N LYS A 191 2.50 5.35 16.43
CA LYS A 191 1.33 4.56 16.03
C LYS A 191 1.04 3.41 16.98
N VAL A 192 2.07 2.83 17.59
CA VAL A 192 1.90 1.82 18.64
C VAL A 192 1.24 2.45 19.87
N ALA A 193 1.72 3.61 20.33
CA ALA A 193 1.12 4.30 21.47
C ALA A 193 -0.33 4.70 21.21
N GLU A 194 -0.64 5.20 20.01
CA GLU A 194 -1.99 5.54 19.57
C GLU A 194 -2.91 4.31 19.57
N ALA A 195 -2.47 3.20 18.96
CA ALA A 195 -3.24 1.96 18.91
C ALA A 195 -3.54 1.41 20.32
N VAL A 196 -2.59 1.52 21.25
CA VAL A 196 -2.76 1.11 22.65
C VAL A 196 -3.77 2.00 23.38
N GLN A 197 -3.74 3.31 23.11
CA GLN A 197 -4.66 4.26 23.72
C GLN A 197 -6.10 4.09 23.20
N GLN A 198 -6.26 3.84 21.90
CA GLN A 198 -7.55 3.60 21.27
C GLN A 198 -8.17 2.25 21.67
N ASN A 199 -7.33 1.25 21.95
CA ASN A 199 -7.74 -0.09 22.34
C ASN A 199 -7.69 -0.31 23.86
N GLU A 200 -7.88 0.74 24.67
CA GLU A 200 -8.00 0.56 26.12
C GLU A 200 -9.17 -0.38 26.47
N GLY A 201 -8.86 -1.47 27.18
CA GLY A 201 -9.80 -2.55 27.52
C GLY A 201 -10.08 -3.57 26.41
N ARG A 202 -9.48 -3.42 25.22
CA ARG A 202 -9.62 -4.35 24.09
C ARG A 202 -8.31 -5.09 23.82
N ALA A 203 -8.40 -6.37 23.45
CA ALA A 203 -7.23 -7.17 23.13
C ALA A 203 -6.61 -6.71 21.80
N VAL A 204 -5.30 -6.45 21.80
CA VAL A 204 -4.48 -6.10 20.64
C VAL A 204 -3.56 -7.28 20.32
N SER A 205 -3.59 -7.75 19.08
CA SER A 205 -2.70 -8.82 18.62
C SER A 205 -1.29 -8.29 18.36
N VAL A 206 -0.28 -8.99 18.86
CA VAL A 206 1.13 -8.59 18.72
C VAL A 206 1.96 -9.80 18.38
N LYS A 207 2.66 -9.73 17.25
CA LYS A 207 3.57 -10.79 16.80
C LYS A 207 4.98 -10.46 17.23
N VAL A 208 5.57 -11.34 18.02
CA VAL A 208 6.92 -11.17 18.56
C VAL A 208 7.82 -12.32 18.16
N VAL A 209 9.13 -12.05 18.13
CA VAL A 209 10.17 -13.04 17.95
C VAL A 209 11.02 -13.08 19.20
N ARG A 210 11.09 -14.27 19.78
CA ARG A 210 11.92 -14.57 20.94
C ARG A 210 13.15 -15.35 20.49
N LYS A 211 14.33 -14.84 20.85
CA LYS A 211 15.59 -15.58 20.66
C LYS A 211 15.73 -16.56 21.82
N ASN A 212 15.79 -17.86 21.53
CA ASN A 212 16.05 -18.86 22.57
C ASN A 212 17.54 -18.86 22.93
N GLU A 213 17.85 -18.92 24.22
CA GLU A 213 19.24 -18.91 24.72
C GLU A 213 19.98 -20.25 24.50
N SER A 214 19.25 -21.38 24.36
CA SER A 214 19.85 -22.73 24.34
C SER A 214 20.04 -23.37 22.95
N GLY A 215 19.88 -22.62 21.85
CA GLY A 215 20.10 -23.15 20.50
C GLY A 215 19.62 -22.19 19.43
N SER A 216 20.36 -22.12 18.33
CA SER A 216 20.24 -21.16 17.21
C SER A 216 18.88 -21.17 16.49
N GLY A 217 17.81 -20.79 17.19
CA GLY A 217 16.45 -20.70 16.69
C GLY A 217 15.73 -19.50 17.28
N THR A 218 15.09 -18.73 16.41
CA THR A 218 14.14 -17.68 16.80
C THR A 218 12.74 -18.26 16.75
N SER A 219 11.99 -18.18 17.85
CA SER A 219 10.59 -18.57 17.90
C SER A 219 9.70 -17.36 17.67
N SER A 220 8.77 -17.46 16.72
CA SER A 220 7.69 -16.47 16.53
C SER A 220 6.51 -16.83 17.42
N LEU A 221 6.08 -15.89 18.26
CA LEU A 221 4.92 -16.02 19.14
C LEU A 221 3.91 -14.92 18.82
N ASP A 222 2.65 -15.31 18.76
CA ASP A 222 1.52 -14.39 18.62
C ASP A 222 0.87 -14.22 19.99
N LEU A 223 0.93 -13.00 20.53
CA LEU A 223 0.43 -12.66 21.85
C LEU A 223 -0.76 -11.71 21.74
N GLN A 224 -1.66 -11.75 22.72
CA GLN A 224 -2.75 -10.78 22.84
C GLN A 224 -2.55 -9.92 24.08
N LEU A 225 -2.40 -8.63 23.86
CA LEU A 225 -2.14 -7.61 24.88
C LEU A 225 -3.40 -6.77 25.08
N THR A 226 -3.93 -6.73 26.30
CA THR A 226 -5.12 -5.92 26.62
C THR A 226 -4.69 -4.69 27.43
N PRO A 227 -4.61 -3.49 26.83
CA PRO A 227 -4.22 -2.28 27.55
C PRO A 227 -5.20 -1.94 28.67
N ARG A 228 -4.69 -1.58 29.86
CA ARG A 228 -5.50 -1.12 31.01
C ARG A 228 -4.71 -0.08 31.81
N ARG A 229 -5.38 0.86 32.48
CA ARG A 229 -4.70 1.88 33.34
C ARG A 229 -4.46 1.45 34.77
N ASN A 230 -5.30 0.58 35.31
CA ASN A 230 -5.39 0.26 36.74
C ASN A 230 -4.60 -0.99 37.14
N TRP A 231 -3.41 -1.22 36.58
CA TRP A 231 -2.56 -2.37 36.93
C TRP A 231 -1.46 -2.02 37.96
N GLY A 232 -1.36 -0.75 38.36
CA GLY A 232 -0.45 -0.32 39.43
C GLY A 232 0.90 0.25 38.97
N GLY A 233 1.07 0.56 37.68
CA GLY A 233 2.27 1.20 37.15
C GLY A 233 1.96 2.32 36.16
N ARG A 234 3.01 2.84 35.51
CA ARG A 234 2.90 3.96 34.55
C ARG A 234 2.49 3.45 33.17
N GLY A 235 1.45 4.06 32.61
CA GLY A 235 0.98 3.78 31.25
C GLY A 235 -0.01 2.63 31.16
N LEU A 236 -0.27 2.16 29.94
CA LEU A 236 -1.37 1.24 29.63
C LEU A 236 -0.95 -0.24 29.54
N LEU A 237 0.34 -0.52 29.32
CA LEU A 237 0.86 -1.87 29.08
C LEU A 237 1.93 -2.32 30.06
N GLY A 238 2.71 -1.38 30.61
CA GLY A 238 3.82 -1.69 31.51
C GLY A 238 5.04 -2.33 30.85
N CYS A 239 5.29 -2.05 29.56
CA CYS A 239 6.51 -2.44 28.87
C CYS A 239 7.26 -1.22 28.30
N HIS A 240 8.59 -1.33 28.23
CA HIS A 240 9.44 -0.32 27.63
C HIS A 240 9.93 -0.80 26.26
N LEU A 241 9.41 -0.16 25.21
CA LEU A 241 9.72 -0.47 23.81
C LEU A 241 10.77 0.51 23.30
N VAL A 242 11.80 -0.03 22.64
CA VAL A 242 12.88 0.75 22.02
C VAL A 242 12.85 0.45 20.52
N PRO A 243 12.89 1.48 19.64
CA PRO A 243 13.00 1.25 18.21
C PRO A 243 14.35 0.57 17.91
N LEU A 244 14.36 -0.31 16.92
CA LEU A 244 15.58 -0.95 16.41
C LEU A 244 16.41 0.01 15.55
#